data_AF-A0A8T4YMU7-F1
#
_entry.id   AF-A0A8T4YMU7-F1
#
_cell.length_a   1.000
_cell.length_b   1.000
_cell.length_c   1.000
_cell.angle_alpha   90.00
_cell.angle_beta   90.00
_cell.angle_gamma   90.00
#
_symmetry.space_group_name_H-M   'P 1'
#
loop_
_entity.id
_entity.type
_entity.pdbx_description
1 polymer ?
#
loop_
_entity_poly.entity_id
_entity_poly.type
_entity_poly.pdbx_seq_one_letter_code
_entity_poly.pdbx_strand_id
1 'polypeptide(L)'
;MVKVFLAPGLLAHIRRSVIEGVHRDELAIKDSSLKKLIEHYYASGNVTLWGLKDALRGLWKKAKSEDYLLFYHAGGFPYAGKISFLYPFKETAEQLEEATKIAEKVWGKDPKDGKTWSYLIFIYDVREVNIPLQKFNELTGYGFEAKPGKAVIRSIKVREDRAEKLLTFLHNIFTTPTKPPTITPTPPDLHEEIVQKIYELGEIIGYTPEKKWRMEGYEYDVVWHKPPRVGPKCVFEVHIKGNLGDALLRLKHAHDRWESQLFLISTEDQLNEAKTKYLIGALHELAETGALTLLKIDDLKEFHNFKSQYEWLEKRLGLRPR
;
A
#
# COMPACT_ATOMS: atom_id res chain seq x y z
N MET A 1 -1.65 4.51 -31.21
CA MET A 1 -1.65 5.44 -30.07
C MET A 1 -1.20 4.71 -28.80
N VAL A 2 -0.40 5.38 -27.96
CA VAL A 2 -0.01 4.93 -26.60
C VAL A 2 -1.17 5.21 -25.65
N LYS A 3 -1.43 4.32 -24.69
CA LYS A 3 -2.53 4.42 -23.74
C LYS A 3 -2.01 4.56 -22.31
N VAL A 4 -2.90 5.01 -21.42
CA VAL A 4 -2.63 5.09 -19.98
C VAL A 4 -3.64 4.25 -19.22
N PHE A 5 -3.13 3.36 -18.37
CA PHE A 5 -3.91 2.52 -17.47
C PHE A 5 -3.61 2.89 -16.00
N LEU A 6 -4.61 2.76 -15.14
CA LEU A 6 -4.52 2.98 -13.70
C LEU A 6 -4.52 1.63 -12.99
N ALA A 7 -3.55 1.42 -12.11
CA ALA A 7 -3.39 0.23 -11.29
C ALA A 7 -3.63 0.59 -9.82
N PRO A 8 -4.89 0.57 -9.34
CA PRO A 8 -5.17 0.71 -7.91
C PRO A 8 -4.68 -0.54 -7.16
N GLY A 9 -3.95 -0.33 -6.07
CA GLY A 9 -3.43 -1.43 -5.27
C GLY A 9 -2.94 -0.99 -3.90
N LEU A 10 -2.69 -1.97 -3.03
CA LEU A 10 -2.01 -1.75 -1.76
C LEU A 10 -0.56 -1.35 -2.01
N LEU A 11 -0.03 -0.42 -1.20
CA LEU A 11 1.36 0.03 -1.34
C LEU A 11 2.34 -1.13 -1.15
N ALA A 12 2.06 -2.06 -0.25
CA ALA A 12 2.85 -3.27 -0.06
C ALA A 12 2.99 -4.09 -1.35
N HIS A 13 1.90 -4.25 -2.12
CA HIS A 13 1.95 -4.96 -3.40
C HIS A 13 2.72 -4.18 -4.47
N ILE A 14 2.53 -2.86 -4.50
CA ILE A 14 3.25 -1.98 -5.43
C ILE A 14 4.76 -2.03 -5.12
N ARG A 15 5.16 -1.88 -3.86
CA ARG A 15 6.57 -1.96 -3.44
C ARG A 15 7.19 -3.30 -3.84
N ARG A 16 6.59 -4.41 -3.42
CA ARG A 16 7.10 -5.77 -3.67
C ARG A 16 7.26 -6.09 -5.15
N SER A 17 6.22 -5.83 -5.96
CA SER A 17 6.17 -6.31 -7.34
C SER A 17 6.56 -5.29 -8.41
N VAL A 18 6.63 -4.00 -8.06
CA VAL A 18 6.89 -2.91 -9.03
C VAL A 18 8.18 -2.17 -8.69
N ILE A 19 8.46 -1.91 -7.40
CA ILE A 19 9.61 -1.09 -6.97
C ILE A 19 10.83 -1.95 -6.69
N GLU A 20 10.68 -2.93 -5.80
CA GLU A 20 11.73 -3.90 -5.44
C GLU A 20 11.91 -4.92 -6.56
N GLY A 21 10.78 -5.33 -7.16
CA GLY A 21 10.71 -6.43 -8.11
C GLY A 21 10.83 -7.77 -7.40
N VAL A 22 10.38 -8.82 -8.08
CA VAL A 22 10.41 -10.19 -7.56
C VAL A 22 11.54 -10.94 -8.23
N HIS A 23 12.41 -11.58 -7.45
CA HIS A 23 13.50 -12.36 -8.03
C HIS A 23 12.91 -13.50 -8.89
N ARG A 24 13.43 -13.69 -10.11
CA ARG A 24 12.89 -14.66 -11.09
C ARG A 24 12.76 -16.08 -10.55
N ASP A 25 13.62 -16.48 -9.62
CA ASP A 25 13.60 -17.82 -9.02
C ASP A 25 12.41 -18.02 -8.07
N GLU A 26 11.93 -16.95 -7.42
CA GLU A 26 10.75 -16.99 -6.55
C GLU A 26 9.48 -17.28 -7.36
N LEU A 27 9.41 -16.78 -8.60
CA LEU A 27 8.29 -16.97 -9.52
C LEU A 27 8.11 -18.45 -9.91
N ALA A 28 9.17 -19.26 -9.86
CA ALA A 28 9.18 -20.68 -10.21
C ALA A 28 8.50 -21.00 -11.56
N ILE A 29 8.87 -20.22 -12.59
CA ILE A 29 8.25 -20.25 -13.91
C ILE A 29 8.54 -21.57 -14.63
N LYS A 30 7.48 -22.26 -15.05
CA LYS A 30 7.51 -23.50 -15.83
C LYS A 30 7.37 -23.26 -17.32
N ASP A 31 6.63 -22.23 -17.72
CA ASP A 31 6.45 -21.88 -19.13
C ASP A 31 7.77 -21.39 -19.73
N SER A 32 8.34 -22.19 -20.63
CA SER A 32 9.64 -21.92 -21.25
C SER A 32 9.64 -20.68 -22.14
N SER A 33 8.50 -20.31 -22.72
CA SER A 33 8.37 -19.10 -23.53
C SER A 33 8.36 -17.87 -22.63
N LEU A 34 7.64 -17.93 -21.51
CA LEU A 34 7.63 -16.85 -20.53
C LEU A 34 9.00 -16.66 -19.89
N LYS A 35 9.67 -17.77 -19.53
CA LYS A 35 11.02 -17.76 -18.95
C LYS A 35 12.04 -17.07 -19.86
N LYS A 36 12.07 -17.43 -21.15
CA LYS A 36 12.97 -16.80 -22.14
C LYS A 36 12.71 -15.29 -22.26
N LEU A 37 11.44 -14.88 -22.24
CA LEU A 37 11.09 -13.47 -22.35
C LEU A 37 11.52 -12.69 -21.10
N ILE A 38 11.33 -13.27 -19.92
CA ILE A 38 11.80 -12.67 -18.67
C ILE A 38 13.33 -12.55 -18.65
N GLU A 39 14.06 -13.58 -19.08
CA GLU A 39 15.52 -13.53 -19.17
C GLU A 39 16.02 -12.47 -20.15
N HIS A 40 15.29 -12.22 -21.23
CA HIS A 40 15.60 -11.18 -22.20
C HIS A 40 15.39 -9.76 -21.65
N TYR A 41 14.25 -9.50 -20.99
CA TYR A 41 13.89 -8.15 -20.51
C TYR A 41 14.43 -7.82 -19.11
N TYR A 42 14.69 -8.82 -18.26
CA TYR A 42 15.06 -8.64 -16.85
C TYR A 42 16.41 -9.31 -16.55
N ALA A 43 17.46 -8.86 -17.23
CA ALA A 43 18.82 -9.40 -17.09
C ALA A 43 19.37 -9.29 -15.65
N SER A 44 18.88 -8.32 -14.85
CA SER A 44 19.24 -8.14 -13.43
C SER A 44 18.68 -9.22 -12.50
N GLY A 45 17.72 -10.04 -12.97
CA GLY A 45 17.08 -11.10 -12.20
C GLY A 45 15.81 -10.68 -11.45
N ASN A 46 15.62 -9.40 -11.15
CA ASN A 46 14.39 -8.89 -10.56
C ASN A 46 13.38 -8.51 -11.63
N VAL A 47 12.18 -9.06 -11.49
CA VAL A 47 11.07 -8.94 -12.44
C VAL A 47 10.02 -8.02 -11.84
N THR A 48 9.67 -6.97 -12.58
CA THR A 48 8.60 -6.06 -12.17
C THR A 48 7.31 -6.38 -12.92
N LEU A 49 6.23 -6.63 -12.18
CA LEU A 49 4.98 -7.13 -12.72
C LEU A 49 3.76 -6.62 -11.93
N TRP A 50 2.60 -6.69 -12.57
CA TRP A 50 1.30 -6.41 -11.96
C TRP A 50 0.23 -7.40 -12.40
N GLY A 51 -0.74 -7.64 -11.53
CA GLY A 51 -1.82 -8.60 -11.76
C GLY A 51 -3.16 -7.94 -12.06
N LEU A 52 -3.91 -8.51 -13.00
CA LEU A 52 -5.32 -8.23 -13.28
C LEU A 52 -6.15 -9.50 -13.11
N LYS A 53 -7.33 -9.33 -12.52
CA LYS A 53 -8.33 -10.40 -12.39
C LYS A 53 -9.04 -10.64 -13.71
N ASP A 54 -9.66 -11.80 -13.86
CA ASP A 54 -10.45 -12.16 -15.04
C ASP A 54 -11.58 -11.17 -15.37
N ALA A 55 -12.18 -10.54 -14.37
CA ALA A 55 -13.15 -9.46 -14.58
C ALA A 55 -12.58 -8.26 -15.38
N LEU A 56 -11.26 -8.08 -15.40
CA LEU A 56 -10.54 -7.03 -16.14
C LEU A 56 -9.84 -7.55 -17.39
N ARG A 57 -10.08 -8.81 -17.81
CA ARG A 57 -9.57 -9.41 -19.04
C ARG A 57 -9.76 -8.52 -20.27
N GLY A 58 -10.94 -7.92 -20.40
CA GLY A 58 -11.26 -7.03 -21.53
C GLY A 58 -10.40 -5.75 -21.56
N LEU A 59 -9.90 -5.30 -20.41
CA LEU A 59 -8.95 -4.18 -20.33
C LEU A 59 -7.53 -4.65 -20.58
N TRP A 60 -7.13 -5.79 -20.03
CA TRP A 60 -5.83 -6.41 -20.28
C TRP A 60 -5.58 -6.60 -21.78
N LYS A 61 -6.58 -7.09 -22.54
CA LYS A 61 -6.50 -7.23 -24.01
C LYS A 61 -6.29 -5.92 -24.78
N LYS A 62 -6.60 -4.77 -24.17
CA LYS A 62 -6.45 -3.45 -24.79
C LYS A 62 -5.07 -2.85 -24.53
N ALA A 63 -4.36 -3.35 -23.52
CA ALA A 63 -2.99 -2.95 -23.22
C ALA A 63 -2.02 -3.57 -24.21
N LYS A 64 -0.88 -2.93 -24.40
CA LYS A 64 0.21 -3.40 -25.25
C LYS A 64 1.55 -2.84 -24.75
N SER A 65 2.63 -3.33 -25.33
CA SER A 65 3.96 -2.78 -25.12
C SER A 65 3.97 -1.25 -25.36
N GLU A 66 4.77 -0.53 -24.58
CA GLU A 66 4.89 0.94 -24.53
C GLU A 66 3.71 1.71 -23.91
N ASP A 67 2.59 1.07 -23.57
CA ASP A 67 1.53 1.75 -22.81
C ASP A 67 1.99 2.05 -21.37
N TYR A 68 1.47 3.12 -20.78
CA TYR A 68 1.80 3.51 -19.40
C TYR A 68 0.85 2.86 -18.39
N LEU A 69 1.41 2.48 -17.25
CA LEU A 69 0.69 2.02 -16.07
C LEU A 69 1.00 2.94 -14.89
N LEU A 70 -0.02 3.59 -14.33
CA LEU A 70 0.08 4.48 -13.17
C LEU A 70 -0.46 3.78 -11.93
N PHE A 71 0.36 3.66 -10.90
CA PHE A 71 0.00 2.95 -9.67
C PHE A 71 -0.69 3.91 -8.71
N TYR A 72 -1.98 3.68 -8.43
CA TYR A 72 -2.75 4.53 -7.54
C TYR A 72 -2.66 4.04 -6.10
N HIS A 73 -2.25 4.93 -5.20
CA HIS A 73 -2.23 4.70 -3.76
C HIS A 73 -2.51 6.02 -3.01
N ALA A 74 -3.33 5.96 -1.95
CA ALA A 74 -3.56 7.06 -0.99
C ALA A 74 -3.76 8.46 -1.62
N GLY A 75 -4.64 8.58 -2.62
CA GLY A 75 -4.97 9.89 -3.20
C GLY A 75 -3.92 10.45 -4.18
N GLY A 76 -3.06 9.58 -4.72
CA GLY A 76 -2.11 9.96 -5.77
C GLY A 76 -1.59 8.76 -6.55
N PHE A 77 -0.67 9.07 -7.47
CA PHE A 77 0.06 8.09 -8.27
C PHE A 77 1.55 8.23 -7.96
N PRO A 78 2.08 7.55 -6.93
CA PRO A 78 3.49 7.64 -6.57
C PRO A 78 4.41 7.13 -7.68
N TYR A 79 3.98 6.12 -8.43
CA TYR A 79 4.81 5.44 -9.43
C TYR A 79 4.11 5.29 -10.77
N ALA A 80 4.91 5.26 -11.83
CA ALA A 80 4.48 4.87 -13.17
C ALA A 80 5.53 3.96 -13.81
N GLY A 81 5.11 3.10 -14.72
CA GLY A 81 6.00 2.31 -15.56
C GLY A 81 5.43 2.09 -16.95
N LYS A 82 6.24 1.53 -17.84
CA LYS A 82 5.81 1.15 -19.19
C LYS A 82 5.59 -0.34 -19.28
N ILE A 83 4.60 -0.77 -20.04
CA ILE A 83 4.33 -2.18 -20.26
C ILE A 83 5.40 -2.76 -21.20
N SER A 84 6.07 -3.83 -20.76
CA SER A 84 6.98 -4.63 -21.59
C SER A 84 6.16 -5.58 -22.45
N PHE A 85 5.44 -6.50 -21.79
CA PHE A 85 4.63 -7.53 -22.42
C PHE A 85 3.55 -8.03 -21.45
N LEU A 86 2.66 -8.86 -21.98
CA LEU A 86 1.50 -9.40 -21.26
C LEU A 86 1.59 -10.92 -21.19
N TYR A 87 1.05 -11.51 -20.13
CA TYR A 87 0.89 -12.96 -19.97
C TYR A 87 -0.49 -13.28 -19.38
N PRO A 88 -1.20 -14.34 -19.79
CA PRO A 88 -0.79 -15.39 -20.73
C PRO A 88 -0.61 -14.90 -22.18
N PHE A 89 0.23 -15.56 -22.99
CA PHE A 89 0.39 -15.21 -24.41
C PHE A 89 -0.77 -15.73 -25.26
N LYS A 90 -1.27 -16.91 -24.90
CA LYS A 90 -2.46 -17.55 -25.41
C LYS A 90 -3.30 -17.92 -24.20
N GLU A 91 -4.60 -17.62 -24.23
CA GLU A 91 -5.51 -17.89 -23.11
C GLU A 91 -5.85 -19.39 -22.98
N THR A 92 -4.82 -20.24 -22.98
CA THR A 92 -4.94 -21.68 -22.72
C THR A 92 -5.03 -21.93 -21.22
N ALA A 93 -5.58 -23.09 -20.85
CA ALA A 93 -5.73 -23.46 -19.44
C ALA A 93 -4.37 -23.48 -18.72
N GLU A 94 -3.33 -23.98 -19.39
CA GLU A 94 -1.98 -24.13 -18.83
C GLU A 94 -1.36 -22.77 -18.50
N GLN A 95 -1.45 -21.79 -19.41
CA GLN A 95 -0.86 -20.47 -19.17
C GLN A 95 -1.67 -19.65 -18.17
N LEU A 96 -2.99 -19.80 -18.14
CA LEU A 96 -3.83 -19.17 -17.12
C LEU A 96 -3.52 -19.75 -15.72
N GLU A 97 -3.31 -21.06 -15.62
CA GLU A 97 -2.92 -21.72 -14.37
C GLU A 97 -1.52 -21.28 -13.91
N GLU A 98 -0.57 -21.18 -14.84
CA GLU A 98 0.78 -20.68 -14.54
C GLU A 98 0.76 -19.22 -14.06
N ALA A 99 -0.01 -18.34 -14.75
CA ALA A 99 -0.17 -16.95 -14.35
C ALA A 99 -0.75 -16.82 -12.94
N THR A 100 -1.75 -17.65 -12.64
CA THR A 100 -2.42 -17.76 -11.33
C THR A 100 -1.42 -18.19 -10.25
N LYS A 101 -0.58 -19.20 -10.51
CA LYS A 101 0.45 -19.66 -9.56
C LYS A 101 1.50 -18.60 -9.29
N ILE A 102 1.95 -17.89 -10.33
CA ILE A 102 2.87 -16.76 -10.19
C ILE A 102 2.22 -15.67 -9.33
N ALA A 103 0.99 -15.27 -9.64
CA ALA A 103 0.27 -14.26 -8.87
C ALA A 103 0.07 -14.65 -7.40
N GLU A 104 -0.23 -15.92 -7.12
CA GLU A 104 -0.38 -16.41 -5.75
C GLU A 104 0.94 -16.37 -4.96
N LYS A 105 2.08 -16.64 -5.60
CA LYS A 105 3.40 -16.48 -4.97
C LYS A 105 3.73 -15.02 -4.68
N VAL A 106 3.36 -14.11 -5.59
CA VAL A 106 3.72 -12.69 -5.47
C VAL A 106 2.79 -11.95 -4.52
N TRP A 107 1.47 -12.15 -4.63
CA TRP A 107 0.44 -11.38 -3.92
C TRP A 107 -0.55 -12.23 -3.13
N GLY A 108 -0.45 -13.56 -3.18
CA GLY A 108 -1.45 -14.45 -2.59
C GLY A 108 -2.76 -14.48 -3.38
N LYS A 109 -3.86 -14.75 -2.66
CA LYS A 109 -5.23 -14.77 -3.20
C LYS A 109 -5.96 -13.49 -2.81
N ASP A 110 -6.78 -12.95 -3.71
CA ASP A 110 -7.58 -11.78 -3.38
C ASP A 110 -8.61 -12.13 -2.30
N PRO A 111 -8.69 -11.33 -1.23
CA PRO A 111 -9.50 -11.65 -0.07
C PRO A 111 -11.01 -11.58 -0.28
N LYS A 112 -11.48 -10.98 -1.37
CA LYS A 112 -12.90 -10.79 -1.67
C LYS A 112 -13.55 -12.05 -2.24
N ASP A 113 -12.84 -12.77 -3.10
CA ASP A 113 -13.38 -13.92 -3.84
C ASP A 113 -12.49 -15.17 -3.78
N GLY A 114 -11.34 -15.11 -3.09
CA GLY A 114 -10.39 -16.21 -3.00
C GLY A 114 -9.68 -16.54 -4.32
N LYS A 115 -9.95 -15.74 -5.37
CA LYS A 115 -9.30 -15.87 -6.68
C LYS A 115 -8.04 -15.03 -6.68
N THR A 116 -7.05 -15.44 -7.45
CA THR A 116 -5.85 -14.63 -7.69
C THR A 116 -5.89 -14.04 -9.11
N TRP A 117 -4.87 -13.26 -9.45
CA TRP A 117 -4.77 -12.55 -10.72
C TRP A 117 -4.28 -13.50 -11.82
N SER A 118 -5.12 -13.77 -12.81
CA SER A 118 -4.83 -14.70 -13.91
C SER A 118 -4.25 -14.02 -15.15
N TYR A 119 -4.14 -12.69 -15.15
CA TYR A 119 -3.60 -11.90 -16.26
C TYR A 119 -2.50 -10.99 -15.73
N LEU A 120 -1.27 -11.22 -16.14
CA LEU A 120 -0.09 -10.49 -15.72
C LEU A 120 0.30 -9.43 -16.75
N ILE A 121 0.82 -8.33 -16.24
CA ILE A 121 1.43 -7.24 -16.99
C ILE A 121 2.87 -7.13 -16.50
N PHE A 122 3.83 -7.30 -17.40
CA PHE A 122 5.23 -7.09 -17.11
C PHE A 122 5.59 -5.65 -17.45
N ILE A 123 6.34 -5.00 -16.56
CA ILE A 123 6.57 -3.56 -16.58
C ILE A 123 8.08 -3.31 -16.71
N TYR A 124 8.49 -2.21 -17.32
CA TYR A 124 9.87 -1.74 -17.34
C TYR A 124 9.91 -0.22 -17.19
N ASP A 125 11.11 0.33 -16.98
CA ASP A 125 11.34 1.76 -16.78
C ASP A 125 10.40 2.34 -15.71
N VAL A 126 10.26 1.62 -14.59
CA VAL A 126 9.48 2.11 -13.46
C VAL A 126 10.14 3.38 -12.94
N ARG A 127 9.36 4.43 -12.67
CA ARG A 127 9.81 5.72 -12.15
C ARG A 127 8.91 6.19 -11.02
N GLU A 128 9.52 6.89 -10.08
CA GLU A 128 8.78 7.70 -9.10
C GLU A 128 8.30 8.97 -9.80
N VAL A 129 7.00 9.21 -9.77
CA VAL A 129 6.35 10.32 -10.49
C VAL A 129 5.54 11.22 -9.57
N ASN A 130 5.13 10.72 -8.40
CA ASN A 130 4.44 11.47 -7.33
C ASN A 130 3.36 12.43 -7.85
N ILE A 131 2.43 11.94 -8.68
CA ILE A 131 1.36 12.77 -9.25
C ILE A 131 0.20 12.79 -8.24
N PRO A 132 -0.11 13.93 -7.59
CA PRO A 132 -1.27 14.01 -6.70
C PRO A 132 -2.57 13.85 -7.49
N LEU A 133 -3.63 13.34 -6.86
CA LEU A 133 -4.93 13.17 -7.52
C LEU A 133 -5.47 14.47 -8.11
N GLN A 134 -5.27 15.60 -7.43
CA GLN A 134 -5.64 16.92 -7.93
C GLN A 134 -4.93 17.21 -9.27
N LYS A 135 -3.63 16.96 -9.34
CA LYS A 135 -2.88 17.18 -10.58
C LYS A 135 -3.34 16.26 -11.70
N PHE A 136 -3.60 14.99 -11.38
CA PHE A 136 -4.16 14.04 -12.34
C PHE A 136 -5.53 14.51 -12.88
N ASN A 137 -6.40 15.01 -12.00
CA ASN A 137 -7.70 15.56 -12.37
C ASN A 137 -7.56 16.79 -13.28
N GLU A 138 -6.63 17.70 -12.99
CA GLU A 138 -6.32 18.84 -13.88
C GLU A 138 -5.87 18.40 -15.29
N LEU A 139 -5.02 17.37 -15.36
CA LEU A 139 -4.49 16.87 -16.63
C LEU A 139 -5.55 16.13 -17.46
N THR A 140 -6.51 15.48 -16.81
CA THR A 140 -7.48 14.58 -17.47
C THR A 140 -8.91 15.13 -17.53
N GLY A 141 -9.21 16.20 -16.78
CA GLY A 141 -10.57 16.70 -16.58
C GLY A 141 -11.48 15.73 -15.81
N TYR A 142 -10.92 14.80 -15.03
CA TYR A 142 -11.69 13.95 -14.12
C TYR A 142 -12.01 14.68 -12.81
N GLY A 143 -13.13 14.34 -12.18
CA GLY A 143 -13.56 14.89 -10.89
C GLY A 143 -13.65 13.79 -9.83
N PHE A 144 -12.51 13.23 -9.43
CA PHE A 144 -12.48 12.07 -8.53
C PHE A 144 -12.62 12.41 -7.03
N GLU A 145 -12.80 13.69 -6.68
CA GLU A 145 -12.72 14.24 -5.32
C GLU A 145 -13.67 13.57 -4.30
N ALA A 146 -14.91 13.29 -4.68
CA ALA A 146 -15.91 12.79 -3.73
C ALA A 146 -15.67 11.33 -3.28
N LYS A 147 -15.16 10.45 -4.18
CA LYS A 147 -14.86 9.03 -3.88
C LYS A 147 -13.67 8.54 -4.73
N PRO A 148 -12.44 8.98 -4.43
CA PRO A 148 -11.27 8.76 -5.28
C PRO A 148 -11.02 7.30 -5.67
N GLY A 149 -10.96 6.40 -4.69
CA GLY A 149 -10.66 4.99 -4.94
C GLY A 149 -11.71 4.31 -5.84
N LYS A 150 -13.01 4.57 -5.61
CA LYS A 150 -14.08 4.00 -6.45
C LYS A 150 -14.05 4.57 -7.86
N ALA A 151 -13.73 5.85 -8.02
CA ALA A 151 -13.67 6.50 -9.31
C ALA A 151 -12.47 6.00 -10.15
N VAL A 152 -11.31 5.78 -9.52
CA VAL A 152 -10.13 5.18 -10.14
C VAL A 152 -10.41 3.74 -10.58
N ILE A 153 -11.01 2.91 -9.72
CA ILE A 153 -11.38 1.52 -10.06
C ILE A 153 -12.34 1.46 -11.26
N ARG A 154 -13.24 2.46 -11.41
CA ARG A 154 -14.16 2.56 -12.56
C ARG A 154 -13.49 3.10 -13.83
N SER A 155 -12.32 3.73 -13.70
CA SER A 155 -11.62 4.44 -14.77
C SER A 155 -10.23 3.86 -15.04
N ILE A 156 -10.08 2.54 -14.90
CA ILE A 156 -8.80 1.83 -15.07
C ILE A 156 -8.14 2.12 -16.43
N LYS A 157 -8.90 2.32 -17.50
CA LYS A 157 -8.36 2.88 -18.75
C LYS A 157 -8.71 4.37 -18.80
N VAL A 158 -7.70 5.23 -18.87
CA VAL A 158 -7.91 6.66 -19.14
C VAL A 158 -8.48 6.82 -20.54
N ARG A 159 -9.53 7.63 -20.67
CA ARG A 159 -10.16 7.85 -21.99
C ARG A 159 -9.21 8.58 -22.92
N GLU A 160 -9.21 8.21 -24.20
CA GLU A 160 -8.27 8.73 -25.19
C GLU A 160 -8.42 10.25 -25.40
N ASP A 161 -9.66 10.75 -25.37
CA ASP A 161 -9.98 12.19 -25.45
C ASP A 161 -9.50 13.00 -24.23
N ARG A 162 -9.09 12.33 -23.15
CA ARG A 162 -8.63 12.94 -21.89
C ARG A 162 -7.16 12.65 -21.60
N ALA A 163 -6.51 11.82 -22.42
CA ALA A 163 -5.17 11.32 -22.14
C ALA A 163 -4.06 12.24 -22.66
N GLU A 164 -4.34 13.16 -23.58
CA GLU A 164 -3.32 13.93 -24.30
C GLU A 164 -2.36 14.68 -23.37
N LYS A 165 -2.87 15.56 -22.50
CA LYS A 165 -2.04 16.32 -21.55
C LYS A 165 -1.27 15.41 -20.58
N LEU A 166 -1.90 14.32 -20.14
CA LEU A 166 -1.27 13.34 -19.26
C LEU A 166 -0.14 12.59 -19.98
N LEU A 167 -0.33 12.21 -21.24
CA LEU A 167 0.68 11.55 -22.06
C LEU A 167 1.87 12.47 -22.32
N THR A 168 1.65 13.75 -22.60
CA THR A 168 2.73 14.74 -22.72
C THR A 168 3.50 14.85 -21.40
N PHE A 169 2.79 14.94 -20.27
CA PHE A 169 3.40 14.99 -18.95
C PHE A 169 4.26 13.76 -18.64
N LEU A 170 3.75 12.56 -18.89
CA LEU A 170 4.47 11.31 -18.70
C LEU A 170 5.66 11.19 -19.68
N HIS A 171 5.48 11.56 -20.94
CA HIS A 171 6.56 11.53 -21.92
C HIS A 171 7.75 12.37 -21.44
N ASN A 172 7.52 13.59 -20.97
CA ASN A 172 8.56 14.47 -20.45
C ASN A 172 9.30 13.86 -19.24
N ILE A 173 8.57 13.21 -18.32
CA ILE A 173 9.17 12.48 -17.20
C ILE A 173 10.09 11.37 -17.72
N PHE A 174 9.62 10.60 -18.70
CA PHE A 174 10.31 9.41 -19.20
C PHE A 174 11.44 9.72 -20.19
N THR A 175 11.46 10.89 -20.82
CA THR A 175 12.56 11.35 -21.68
C THR A 175 13.66 12.07 -20.91
N THR A 176 13.34 12.61 -19.74
CA THR A 176 14.35 13.19 -18.85
C THR A 176 15.19 12.05 -18.27
N PRO A 177 16.53 12.12 -18.26
CA PRO A 177 17.36 11.15 -17.58
C PRO A 177 17.16 11.26 -16.08
N THR A 178 16.12 10.60 -15.58
CA THR A 178 15.90 10.42 -14.14
C THR A 178 16.60 9.14 -13.72
N LYS A 179 17.22 9.18 -12.54
CA LYS A 179 17.69 7.96 -11.88
C LYS A 179 16.51 7.00 -11.76
N PRO A 180 16.67 5.68 -12.04
CA PRO A 180 15.65 4.69 -11.66
C PRO A 180 15.25 4.94 -10.20
N PRO A 181 14.00 4.60 -9.80
CA PRO A 181 13.47 4.88 -8.47
C PRO A 181 14.58 4.56 -7.52
N THR A 182 15.07 5.59 -6.85
CA THR A 182 16.27 5.43 -6.07
C THR A 182 15.84 4.56 -4.92
N ILE A 183 16.08 3.25 -5.06
CA ILE A 183 16.24 2.33 -3.96
C ILE A 183 17.55 2.79 -3.33
N THR A 184 17.56 3.99 -2.75
CA THR A 184 18.41 4.21 -1.61
C THR A 184 17.87 3.20 -0.62
N PRO A 185 18.66 2.20 -0.20
CA PRO A 185 18.44 1.60 1.09
C PRO A 185 18.77 2.69 2.11
N THR A 186 17.99 3.77 2.14
CA THR A 186 17.62 4.33 3.42
C THR A 186 16.76 3.22 3.97
N PRO A 187 17.18 2.51 5.02
CA PRO A 187 16.28 1.60 5.72
C PRO A 187 14.96 2.37 5.84
N PRO A 188 13.81 1.80 5.43
CA PRO A 188 12.55 2.48 5.65
C PRO A 188 12.60 2.95 7.09
N ASP A 189 12.47 4.28 7.29
CA ASP A 189 12.55 4.84 8.63
C ASP A 189 11.65 3.98 9.49
N LEU A 190 12.24 3.29 10.47
CA LEU A 190 11.54 2.23 11.19
C LEU A 190 10.22 2.78 11.74
N HIS A 191 10.24 4.05 12.14
CA HIS A 191 9.04 4.82 12.49
C HIS A 191 7.97 4.78 11.39
N GLU A 192 8.25 5.26 10.18
CA GLU A 192 7.28 5.30 9.08
C GLU A 192 6.86 3.88 8.62
N GLU A 193 7.74 2.87 8.72
CA GLU A 193 7.36 1.46 8.50
C GLU A 193 6.27 1.01 9.48
N ILE A 194 6.46 1.29 10.77
CA ILE A 194 5.52 0.91 11.82
C ILE A 194 4.22 1.73 11.69
N VAL A 195 4.31 3.04 11.46
CA VAL A 195 3.14 3.91 11.19
C VAL A 195 2.30 3.38 10.03
N GLN A 196 2.95 2.95 8.94
CA GLN A 196 2.26 2.36 7.79
C GLN A 196 1.53 1.06 8.18
N LYS A 197 2.16 0.17 8.95
CA LYS A 197 1.52 -1.08 9.39
C LYS A 197 0.31 -0.82 10.29
N ILE A 198 0.40 0.15 11.20
CA ILE A 198 -0.75 0.52 12.06
C ILE A 198 -1.90 1.06 11.20
N TYR A 199 -1.59 1.90 10.20
CA TYR A 199 -2.60 2.39 9.26
C TYR A 199 -3.29 1.24 8.52
N GLU A 200 -2.52 0.32 7.92
CA GLU A 200 -3.04 -0.85 7.19
C GLU A 200 -3.90 -1.75 8.09
N LEU A 201 -3.46 -2.01 9.33
CA LEU A 201 -4.25 -2.74 10.32
C LEU A 201 -5.60 -2.07 10.61
N GLY A 202 -5.64 -0.75 10.67
CA GLY A 202 -6.89 -0.01 10.85
C GLY A 202 -7.89 -0.29 9.72
N GLU A 203 -7.44 -0.19 8.46
CA GLU A 203 -8.27 -0.48 7.28
C GLU A 203 -8.72 -1.96 7.27
N ILE A 204 -7.80 -2.86 7.62
CA ILE A 204 -8.07 -4.29 7.74
C ILE A 204 -9.17 -4.52 8.79
N ILE A 205 -9.05 -3.95 9.98
CA ILE A 205 -10.01 -4.22 11.06
C ILE A 205 -11.36 -3.51 10.83
N GLY A 206 -11.43 -2.57 9.88
CA GLY A 206 -12.65 -1.82 9.54
C GLY A 206 -12.78 -0.49 10.28
N TYR A 207 -11.67 0.09 10.70
CA TYR A 207 -11.58 1.48 11.15
C TYR A 207 -11.39 2.43 9.96
N THR A 208 -11.55 3.73 10.19
CA THR A 208 -11.11 4.78 9.27
C THR A 208 -9.82 5.39 9.83
N PRO A 209 -8.64 4.90 9.43
CA PRO A 209 -7.38 5.40 9.94
C PRO A 209 -6.93 6.70 9.26
N GLU A 210 -6.21 7.56 9.99
CA GLU A 210 -5.54 8.75 9.48
C GLU A 210 -4.11 8.81 10.04
N LYS A 211 -3.14 9.25 9.21
CA LYS A 211 -1.74 9.43 9.62
C LYS A 211 -1.44 10.90 9.90
N LYS A 212 -0.47 11.16 10.78
CA LYS A 212 0.01 12.53 11.10
C LYS A 212 -1.17 13.46 11.39
N TRP A 213 -2.14 12.94 12.13
CA TRP A 213 -3.40 13.62 12.38
C TRP A 213 -3.16 14.76 13.36
N ARG A 214 -3.59 15.97 13.00
CA ARG A 214 -3.30 17.18 13.78
C ARG A 214 -4.57 17.75 14.39
N MET A 215 -4.50 18.06 15.69
CA MET A 215 -5.58 18.70 16.40
C MET A 215 -5.03 19.53 17.57
N GLU A 216 -5.51 20.78 17.70
CA GLU A 216 -5.20 21.66 18.84
C GLU A 216 -3.69 21.81 19.11
N GLY A 217 -2.86 21.80 18.06
CA GLY A 217 -1.40 21.92 18.16
C GLY A 217 -0.66 20.61 18.45
N TYR A 218 -1.38 19.51 18.65
CA TYR A 218 -0.81 18.16 18.74
C TYR A 218 -0.81 17.48 17.37
N GLU A 219 0.23 16.69 17.10
CA GLU A 219 0.32 15.78 15.96
C GLU A 219 0.43 14.36 16.50
N TYR A 220 -0.40 13.47 15.95
CA TYR A 220 -0.47 12.06 16.29
C TYR A 220 -0.01 11.20 15.12
N ASP A 221 0.79 10.17 15.40
CA ASP A 221 1.34 9.32 14.34
C ASP A 221 0.24 8.63 13.53
N VAL A 222 -0.66 7.91 14.22
CA VAL A 222 -1.85 7.29 13.62
C VAL A 222 -3.04 7.39 14.57
N VAL A 223 -4.20 7.67 14.00
CA VAL A 223 -5.48 7.58 14.72
C VAL A 223 -6.46 6.70 13.98
N TRP A 224 -7.31 5.98 14.71
CA TRP A 224 -8.38 5.18 14.13
C TRP A 224 -9.74 5.72 14.55
N HIS A 225 -10.54 6.12 13.57
CA HIS A 225 -11.92 6.56 13.78
C HIS A 225 -12.91 5.41 13.63
N LYS A 226 -13.96 5.46 14.45
CA LYS A 226 -15.14 4.57 14.34
C LYS A 226 -16.41 5.40 14.46
N PRO A 227 -16.90 6.01 13.36
CA PRO A 227 -18.14 6.77 13.34
C PRO A 227 -19.32 5.94 13.92
N PRO A 228 -20.29 6.58 14.59
CA PRO A 228 -20.52 8.03 14.67
C PRO A 228 -19.79 8.75 15.82
N ARG A 229 -18.81 8.11 16.49
CA ARG A 229 -18.05 8.74 17.59
C ARG A 229 -17.38 10.04 17.13
N VAL A 230 -17.48 11.08 17.97
CA VAL A 230 -16.73 12.33 17.79
C VAL A 230 -15.30 12.11 18.29
N GLY A 231 -14.32 12.27 17.41
CA GLY A 231 -12.91 12.03 17.69
C GLY A 231 -12.45 10.60 17.40
N PRO A 232 -11.15 10.32 17.57
CA PRO A 232 -10.61 8.98 17.36
C PRO A 232 -11.07 8.02 18.47
N LYS A 233 -11.25 6.75 18.11
CA LYS A 233 -11.46 5.68 19.10
C LYS A 233 -10.12 5.16 19.63
N CYS A 234 -9.14 5.02 18.75
CA CYS A 234 -7.79 4.61 19.11
C CYS A 234 -6.77 5.63 18.63
N VAL A 235 -5.74 5.88 19.44
CA VAL A 235 -4.62 6.77 19.10
C VAL A 235 -3.32 6.02 19.34
N PHE A 236 -2.41 6.10 18.38
CA PHE A 236 -1.16 5.38 18.36
C PHE A 236 0.00 6.37 18.25
N GLU A 237 1.01 6.21 19.10
CA GLU A 237 2.32 6.85 18.97
C GLU A 237 3.39 5.77 18.77
N VAL A 238 4.26 5.97 17.79
CA VAL A 238 5.40 5.11 17.50
C VAL A 238 6.65 5.80 18.01
N HIS A 239 7.28 5.23 19.04
CA HIS A 239 8.48 5.78 19.62
C HIS A 239 9.70 4.92 19.28
N ILE A 240 10.64 5.46 18.51
CA ILE A 240 11.93 4.80 18.20
C ILE A 240 13.10 5.56 18.83
N LYS A 241 13.01 6.90 18.83
CA LYS A 241 14.04 7.83 19.30
C LYS A 241 13.38 9.14 19.72
N GLY A 242 14.09 9.95 20.50
CA GLY A 242 13.62 11.25 20.98
C GLY A 242 13.13 11.18 22.43
N ASN A 243 12.21 12.08 22.80
CA ASN A 243 11.68 12.14 24.15
C ASN A 243 10.43 11.27 24.32
N LEU A 244 10.57 10.17 25.06
CA LEU A 244 9.48 9.26 25.39
C LEU A 244 8.34 9.94 26.18
N GLY A 245 8.69 10.90 27.06
CA GLY A 245 7.71 11.64 27.84
C GLY A 245 6.77 12.48 26.99
N ASP A 246 7.29 13.09 25.91
CA ASP A 246 6.47 13.88 24.99
C ASP A 246 5.44 13.01 24.28
N ALA A 247 5.83 11.82 23.80
CA ALA A 247 4.92 10.86 23.18
C ALA A 247 3.81 10.42 24.14
N LEU A 248 4.16 10.10 25.38
CA LEU A 248 3.19 9.75 26.43
C LEU A 248 2.25 10.93 26.76
N LEU A 249 2.75 12.16 26.74
CA LEU A 249 1.93 13.35 26.97
C LEU A 249 0.92 13.57 25.84
N ARG A 250 1.27 13.32 24.57
CA ARG A 250 0.30 13.35 23.46
C ARG A 250 -0.79 12.31 23.66
N LEU A 251 -0.43 11.09 24.03
CA LEU A 251 -1.39 10.03 24.34
C LEU A 251 -2.33 10.45 25.49
N LYS A 252 -1.78 11.02 26.58
CA LYS A 252 -2.61 11.55 27.68
C LYS A 252 -3.62 12.57 27.18
N HIS A 253 -3.18 13.55 26.39
CA HIS A 253 -4.08 14.54 25.81
C HIS A 253 -5.23 13.89 25.01
N ALA A 254 -4.93 12.86 24.21
CA ALA A 254 -5.97 12.16 23.45
C ALA A 254 -6.98 11.40 24.31
N HIS A 255 -6.55 10.88 25.46
CA HIS A 255 -7.44 10.24 26.42
C HIS A 255 -8.28 11.28 27.18
N ASP A 256 -7.66 12.34 27.70
CA ASP A 256 -8.36 13.40 28.43
C ASP A 256 -9.43 14.07 27.54
N ARG A 257 -9.17 14.18 26.23
CA ARG A 257 -10.04 14.88 25.29
C ARG A 257 -11.17 14.03 24.71
N TRP A 258 -10.89 12.76 24.42
CA TRP A 258 -11.81 11.89 23.69
C TRP A 258 -12.06 10.55 24.35
N GLU A 259 -11.45 10.25 25.50
CA GLU A 259 -11.48 8.93 26.14
C GLU A 259 -11.01 7.82 25.19
N SER A 260 -9.98 8.12 24.40
CA SER A 260 -9.42 7.20 23.39
C SER A 260 -8.71 6.01 24.05
N GLN A 261 -8.74 4.85 23.40
CA GLN A 261 -7.78 3.78 23.70
C GLN A 261 -6.40 4.18 23.16
N LEU A 262 -5.39 4.09 24.00
CA LEU A 262 -4.05 4.60 23.70
C LEU A 262 -3.09 3.44 23.45
N PHE A 263 -2.20 3.62 22.48
CA PHE A 263 -1.19 2.63 22.14
C PHE A 263 0.17 3.30 21.99
N LEU A 264 1.13 2.86 22.78
CA LEU A 264 2.54 3.19 22.57
C LEU A 264 3.24 1.98 21.95
N ILE A 265 3.80 2.17 20.75
CA ILE A 265 4.56 1.14 20.06
C ILE A 265 6.04 1.50 20.12
N SER A 266 6.86 0.62 20.68
CA SER A 266 8.30 0.88 20.85
C SER A 266 9.12 -0.40 21.02
N THR A 267 10.43 -0.24 21.25
CA THR A 267 11.34 -1.32 21.64
C THR A 267 11.08 -1.73 23.08
N GLU A 268 11.47 -2.95 23.44
CA GLU A 268 11.26 -3.50 24.79
C GLU A 268 11.85 -2.61 25.90
N ASP A 269 13.06 -2.09 25.69
CA ASP A 269 13.73 -1.22 26.65
C ASP A 269 12.95 0.08 26.90
N GLN A 270 12.43 0.70 25.85
CA GLN A 270 11.65 1.94 25.93
C GLN A 270 10.28 1.70 26.58
N LEU A 271 9.63 0.56 26.31
CA LEU A 271 8.39 0.20 26.99
C LEU A 271 8.62 -0.08 28.48
N ASN A 272 9.76 -0.66 28.85
CA ASN A 272 10.14 -0.86 30.24
C ASN A 272 10.46 0.49 30.94
N GLU A 273 11.11 1.43 30.25
CA GLU A 273 11.29 2.80 30.75
C GLU A 273 9.92 3.48 30.97
N ALA A 274 9.00 3.39 30.01
CA ALA A 274 7.64 3.94 30.14
C ALA A 274 6.96 3.42 31.42
N LYS A 275 6.98 2.11 31.63
CA LYS A 275 6.39 1.44 32.80
C LYS A 275 7.00 1.90 34.11
N THR A 276 8.32 1.87 34.21
CA THR A 276 9.02 2.03 35.50
C THR A 276 9.19 3.48 35.91
N LYS A 277 9.33 4.40 34.95
CA LYS A 277 9.65 5.80 35.21
C LYS A 277 8.45 6.74 35.11
N TYR A 278 7.62 6.57 34.08
CA TYR A 278 6.54 7.52 33.80
C TYR A 278 5.20 7.06 34.38
N LEU A 279 4.87 5.78 34.19
CA LEU A 279 3.58 5.21 34.60
C LEU A 279 3.49 4.89 36.11
N ILE A 280 4.62 4.89 36.83
CA ILE A 280 4.61 4.89 38.31
C ILE A 280 4.67 6.33 38.85
N GLY A 281 5.16 7.27 38.04
CA GLY A 281 5.41 8.66 38.44
C GLY A 281 4.39 9.63 37.85
N ALA A 282 4.89 10.57 37.04
CA ALA A 282 4.13 11.73 36.57
C ALA A 282 2.90 11.41 35.71
N LEU A 283 2.79 10.18 35.17
CA LEU A 283 1.70 9.75 34.29
C LEU A 283 1.00 8.48 34.79
N HIS A 284 0.95 8.26 36.12
CA HIS A 284 0.30 7.10 36.73
C HIS A 284 -1.18 6.94 36.35
N GLU A 285 -1.89 8.05 36.12
CA GLU A 285 -3.29 8.05 35.64
C GLU A 285 -3.49 7.19 34.38
N LEU A 286 -2.51 7.15 33.46
CA LEU A 286 -2.60 6.34 32.24
C LEU A 286 -2.56 4.83 32.52
N ALA A 287 -1.87 4.42 33.58
CA ALA A 287 -1.83 3.04 34.01
C ALA A 287 -3.08 2.67 34.82
N GLU A 288 -3.54 3.56 35.70
CA GLU A 288 -4.71 3.33 36.55
C GLU A 288 -6.02 3.24 35.77
N THR A 289 -6.17 4.07 34.74
CA THR A 289 -7.33 4.01 33.83
C THR A 289 -7.36 2.76 32.96
N GLY A 290 -6.23 2.07 32.81
CA GLY A 290 -6.10 0.93 31.91
C GLY A 290 -6.26 1.27 30.42
N ALA A 291 -6.25 2.56 30.06
CA ALA A 291 -6.47 3.01 28.69
C ALA A 291 -5.23 2.86 27.80
N LEU A 292 -4.03 2.80 28.38
CA LEU A 292 -2.76 2.68 27.67
C LEU A 292 -2.31 1.23 27.50
N THR A 293 -2.16 0.82 26.24
CA THR A 293 -1.55 -0.44 25.84
C THR A 293 -0.12 -0.20 25.36
N LEU A 294 0.82 -0.97 25.90
CA LEU A 294 2.23 -0.97 25.51
C LEU A 294 2.48 -2.18 24.61
N LEU A 295 2.92 -1.93 23.37
CA LEU A 295 3.05 -2.98 22.35
C LEU A 295 4.46 -2.98 21.74
N LYS A 296 5.11 -4.14 21.68
CA LYS A 296 6.41 -4.26 21.01
C LYS A 296 6.24 -4.13 19.50
N ILE A 297 7.26 -3.57 18.86
CA ILE A 297 7.31 -3.48 17.40
C ILE A 297 7.17 -4.87 16.75
N ASP A 298 7.82 -5.88 17.28
CA ASP A 298 7.80 -7.23 16.71
C ASP A 298 6.40 -7.87 16.83
N ASP A 299 5.73 -7.72 17.98
CA ASP A 299 4.36 -8.19 18.19
C ASP A 299 3.39 -7.52 17.19
N LEU A 300 3.56 -6.21 16.95
CA LEU A 300 2.78 -5.51 15.93
C LEU A 300 3.07 -6.06 14.52
N LYS A 301 4.34 -6.29 14.17
CA LYS A 301 4.71 -6.85 12.86
C LYS A 301 4.13 -8.24 12.66
N GLU A 302 4.18 -9.07 13.69
CA GLU A 302 3.58 -10.42 13.68
C GLU A 302 2.05 -10.33 13.52
N PHE A 303 1.39 -9.49 14.31
CA PHE A 303 -0.06 -9.31 14.21
C PHE A 303 -0.49 -8.73 12.86
N HIS A 304 0.27 -7.77 12.32
CA HIS A 304 0.06 -7.25 10.98
C HIS A 304 0.16 -8.35 9.93
N ASN A 305 1.21 -9.17 9.99
CA ASN A 305 1.43 -10.27 9.06
C ASN A 305 0.29 -11.30 9.15
N PHE A 306 -0.07 -11.70 10.37
CA PHE A 306 -1.19 -12.60 10.63
C PHE A 306 -2.50 -12.02 10.07
N LYS A 307 -2.84 -10.78 10.41
CA LYS A 307 -4.08 -10.13 9.94
C LYS A 307 -4.10 -9.96 8.42
N SER A 308 -2.97 -9.63 7.81
CA SER A 308 -2.85 -9.54 6.35
C SER A 308 -3.04 -10.91 5.70
N GLN A 309 -2.48 -11.97 6.29
CA GLN A 309 -2.58 -13.34 5.77
C GLN A 309 -4.00 -13.92 5.88
N TYR A 310 -4.76 -13.57 6.93
CA TYR A 310 -6.09 -14.14 7.19
C TYR A 310 -7.26 -13.17 6.92
N GLU A 311 -6.97 -11.96 6.44
CA GLU A 311 -7.99 -10.96 6.05
C GLU A 311 -9.06 -11.58 5.13
N TRP A 312 -8.64 -12.43 4.20
CA TRP A 312 -9.54 -13.13 3.28
C TRP A 312 -10.56 -14.03 3.98
N LEU A 313 -10.14 -14.71 5.04
CA LEU A 313 -10.98 -15.65 5.77
C LEU A 313 -12.02 -14.87 6.61
N GLU A 314 -11.60 -13.79 7.26
CA GLU A 314 -12.48 -12.93 8.04
C GLU A 314 -13.57 -12.28 7.17
N LYS A 315 -13.20 -11.82 5.97
CA LYS A 315 -14.17 -11.30 4.98
C LYS A 315 -15.13 -12.38 4.51
N ARG A 316 -14.65 -13.58 4.16
CA ARG A 316 -15.51 -14.70 3.72
C ARG A 316 -16.50 -15.13 4.79
N LEU A 317 -16.07 -15.13 6.05
CA LEU A 317 -16.91 -15.48 7.19
C LEU A 317 -17.84 -14.34 7.63
N GLY A 318 -17.77 -13.17 7.00
CA GLY A 318 -18.60 -12.01 7.36
C GLY A 318 -18.24 -11.38 8.72
N LEU A 319 -17.01 -11.61 9.20
CA LEU A 319 -16.55 -11.14 10.51
C LEU A 319 -16.10 -9.67 10.49
N ARG A 320 -16.02 -9.04 9.31
CA ARG A 320 -15.72 -7.61 9.20
C ARG A 320 -16.98 -6.75 9.28
N PRO A 321 -16.93 -5.63 10.04
CA PRO A 321 -17.93 -4.58 9.93
C PRO A 321 -18.02 -4.06 8.48
N ARG A 322 -19.24 -3.79 8.00
CA ARG A 322 -19.50 -3.27 6.65
C ARG A 322 -19.12 -1.80 6.47
#